data_AF-A0A0S9NWX9-F1
#
_entry.id   AF-A0A0S9NWX9-F1
#
_cell.length_a   1.000
_cell.length_b   1.000
_cell.length_c   1.000
_cell.angle_alpha   90.00
_cell.angle_beta   90.00
_cell.angle_gamma   90.00
#
_symmetry.space_group_name_H-M   'P 1'
#
loop_
_entity.id
_entity.type
_entity.pdbx_description
1 polymer ?
#
loop_
_entity_poly.entity_id
_entity_poly.type
_entity_poly.pdbx_seq_one_letter_code
_entity_poly.pdbx_strand_id
1 'polypeptide(L)' 'MADRRHILKPCEEAGEATAENGVVILDGPDGVAVTMTADAADRTADSLHAAARQARSAPAGAGSARGGKDAAWDE' A
#
# COMPACT_ATOMS: atom_id res chain seq x y z
N MET A 1 13.64 -21.03 -2.86
CA MET A 1 12.40 -20.80 -2.10
C MET A 1 12.53 -19.46 -1.40
N ALA A 2 12.04 -18.38 -2.01
CA ALA A 2 12.24 -17.01 -1.57
C ALA A 2 11.21 -16.62 -0.51
N ASP A 3 11.48 -16.92 0.76
CA ASP A 3 10.78 -16.32 1.90
C ASP A 3 11.71 -15.33 2.59
N ARG A 4 11.94 -14.18 1.94
CA ARG A 4 12.56 -13.03 2.57
C ARG A 4 11.42 -12.06 2.84
N ARG A 5 10.80 -12.25 4.01
CA ARG A 5 9.95 -11.26 4.68
C ARG A 5 10.76 -9.96 4.82
N HIS A 6 10.86 -9.19 3.74
CA HIS A 6 11.10 -7.76 3.81
C HIS A 6 9.89 -7.24 4.58
N ILE A 7 10.09 -7.05 5.87
CA ILE A 7 9.30 -6.17 6.72
C ILE A 7 9.12 -4.87 5.92
N LEU A 8 8.01 -4.78 5.19
CA LEU A 8 7.58 -3.61 4.45
C LEU A 8 7.32 -2.54 5.51
N LYS A 9 8.36 -1.79 5.88
CA LYS A 9 8.16 -0.55 6.60
C LYS A 9 7.26 0.32 5.72
N PRO A 10 6.23 0.96 6.28
CA PRO A 10 5.45 1.93 5.52
C PRO A 10 6.39 2.94 4.87
N CYS A 11 6.29 3.12 3.56
CA CYS A 11 7.08 4.13 2.85
C CYS A 11 6.56 5.51 3.26
N GLU A 12 7.43 6.34 3.80
CA GLU A 12 7.11 7.70 4.25
C GLU A 12 7.33 8.74 3.14
N GLU A 13 7.99 8.33 2.06
CA GLU A 13 8.24 9.15 0.88
C GLU A 13 7.03 9.11 -0.06
N ALA A 14 6.57 10.30 -0.49
CA ALA A 14 5.47 10.42 -1.44
C ALA A 14 5.95 10.11 -2.86
N GLY A 15 5.11 9.43 -3.65
CA GLY A 15 5.30 9.32 -5.09
C GLY A 15 4.95 10.62 -5.82
N GLU A 16 5.55 10.85 -6.97
CA GLU A 16 5.30 12.01 -7.83
C GLU A 16 4.38 11.63 -8.99
N ALA A 17 3.34 12.42 -9.24
CA ALA A 17 2.41 12.20 -10.35
C ALA A 17 2.62 13.27 -11.44
N THR A 18 2.89 12.84 -12.67
CA THR A 18 3.08 13.69 -13.83
C THR A 18 2.03 13.38 -14.91
N ALA A 19 1.64 14.39 -15.69
CA ALA A 19 0.69 14.24 -16.78
C ALA A 19 1.41 14.40 -18.12
N GLU A 20 1.37 13.36 -18.95
CA GLU A 20 2.01 13.34 -20.25
C GLU A 20 1.04 12.78 -21.30
N ASN A 21 0.86 13.49 -22.42
CA ASN A 21 0.05 13.04 -23.56
C ASN A 21 -1.37 12.54 -23.22
N GLY A 22 -2.01 13.11 -22.20
CA GLY A 22 -3.37 12.73 -21.78
C GLY A 22 -3.45 11.49 -20.88
N VAL A 23 -2.31 10.95 -20.46
CA VAL A 23 -2.21 9.93 -19.41
C VAL A 23 -1.47 10.50 -18.20
N VAL A 24 -1.67 9.88 -17.05
CA VAL A 24 -1.02 10.21 -15.79
C VAL A 24 -0.03 9.11 -15.46
N ILE A 25 1.19 9.49 -15.10
CA ILE A 25 2.26 8.61 -14.67
C ILE A 25 2.49 8.90 -13.19
N LEU A 26 2.40 7.87 -12.35
CA LEU A 26 2.74 7.93 -10.93
C LEU A 26 4.06 7.20 -10.71
N ASP A 27 5.10 7.95 -10.38
CA ASP A 27 6.42 7.43 -10.02
C ASP A 27 6.55 7.29 -8.51
N GLY A 28 6.70 6.05 -8.05
CA GLY A 28 6.99 5.72 -6.67
C GLY A 28 8.51 5.77 -6.37
N PRO A 29 8.91 6.12 -5.13
CA PRO A 29 10.31 6.21 -4.73
C PRO A 29 11.11 4.90 -4.91
N ASP A 30 10.43 3.75 -4.90
CA ASP A 30 11.03 2.42 -5.15
C ASP A 30 11.16 2.06 -6.65
N GLY A 31 10.92 3.02 -7.55
CA GLY A 31 10.95 2.78 -9.00
C GLY A 31 9.68 2.12 -9.54
N VAL A 32 8.57 2.22 -8.81
CA VAL A 32 7.26 1.74 -9.24
C VAL A 32 6.57 2.84 -10.05
N ALA A 33 6.61 2.74 -11.37
CA ALA A 33 5.87 3.63 -12.26
C ALA A 33 4.52 3.02 -12.66
N VAL A 34 3.43 3.74 -12.49
CA VAL A 34 2.09 3.31 -12.94
C VAL A 34 1.52 4.35 -13.90
N THR A 35 1.20 3.92 -15.12
CA THR A 35 0.50 4.76 -16.09
C THR A 35 -0.99 4.47 -16.06
N MET A 36 -1.81 5.51 -15.96
CA MET A 36 -3.27 5.41 -15.97
C MET A 36 -3.92 6.59 -16.70
N THR A 37 -5.18 6.45 -17.08
CA THR A 37 -5.94 7.57 -17.67
C THR A 37 -6.22 8.65 -16.62
N ALA A 38 -6.50 9.88 -17.06
CA ALA A 38 -6.82 10.98 -16.14
C ALA A 38 -7.98 10.64 -15.19
N ASP A 39 -9.05 10.02 -15.71
CA ASP A 39 -10.21 9.60 -14.92
C ASP A 39 -9.88 8.47 -13.93
N ALA A 40 -9.00 7.54 -14.29
CA ALA A 40 -8.52 6.53 -13.37
C ALA A 40 -7.67 7.15 -12.25
N ALA A 41 -6.79 8.09 -12.58
CA ALA A 41 -5.97 8.81 -11.60
C ALA A 41 -6.81 9.55 -10.58
N ASP A 42 -7.88 10.21 -11.01
CA ASP A 42 -8.75 10.99 -10.12
C ASP A 42 -9.47 10.07 -9.10
N ARG A 43 -10.02 8.94 -9.58
CA ARG A 43 -10.61 7.92 -8.69
C ARG A 43 -9.58 7.29 -7.75
N THR A 44 -8.36 7.05 -8.23
CA THR A 44 -7.28 6.50 -7.41
C THR A 44 -6.87 7.49 -6.32
N ALA A 45 -6.77 8.78 -6.64
CA ALA A 45 -6.45 9.83 -5.67
C ALA A 45 -7.52 9.91 -4.58
N ASP A 46 -8.80 9.90 -4.94
CA ASP A 46 -9.91 9.92 -3.97
C ASP A 46 -9.87 8.69 -3.05
N SER A 47 -9.70 7.50 -3.64
CA SER A 47 -9.58 6.24 -2.90
C SER A 47 -8.38 6.24 -1.94
N LEU A 48 -7.22 6.74 -2.39
CA LEU A 48 -6.00 6.83 -1.59
C LEU A 48 -6.15 7.85 -0.45
N HIS A 49 -6.78 8.99 -0.71
CA HIS A 49 -7.07 9.99 0.31
C HIS A 49 -8.04 9.46 1.38
N ALA A 50 -9.10 8.76 0.96
CA ALA A 50 -10.05 8.13 1.86
C ALA A 50 -9.38 7.04 2.72
N ALA A 51 -8.52 6.21 2.13
CA ALA A 51 -7.74 5.20 2.84
C ALA A 51 -6.75 5.82 3.83
N ALA A 52 -6.04 6.88 3.45
CA ALA A 52 -5.13 7.61 4.32
C ALA A 52 -5.86 8.19 5.55
N ARG A 53 -7.06 8.74 5.37
CA ARG A 53 -7.91 9.19 6.48
C ARG A 53 -8.29 8.06 7.41
N GLN A 54 -8.72 6.92 6.86
CA GLN A 54 -9.06 5.74 7.67
C GLN A 54 -7.85 5.23 8.45
N ALA A 55 -6.68 5.17 7.83
CA ALA A 55 -5.43 4.73 8.46
C ALA A 55 -5.01 5.65 9.62
N ARG A 56 -5.19 6.98 9.47
CA ARG A 56 -4.92 7.95 10.56
C ARG A 56 -5.89 7.80 11.73
N SER A 57 -7.14 7.43 11.46
CA SER A 57 -8.16 7.19 12.49
C SER A 57 -8.07 5.80 13.12
N ALA A 58 -7.41 4.85 12.45
CA ALA A 58 -7.22 3.50 12.96
C ALA A 58 -6.10 3.48 14.02
N PRO A 59 -6.28 2.82 15.17
CA PRO A 59 -5.19 2.61 16.10
C PRO A 59 -4.11 1.76 15.43
N ALA A 60 -2.87 2.27 15.41
CA ALA A 60 -1.71 1.57 14.86
C ALA A 60 -1.48 0.25 15.62
N GLY A 61 -2.01 -0.87 15.14
CA GLY A 61 -1.86 -2.12 15.87
C GLY A 61 -2.68 -3.34 15.47
N ALA A 62 -3.50 -3.33 14.41
CA ALA A 62 -4.17 -4.56 13.97
C ALA A 62 -3.29 -5.35 12.98
N GLY A 63 -2.10 -5.74 13.44
CA GLY A 63 -1.35 -6.80 12.80
C GLY A 63 -2.23 -8.04 12.73
N SER A 64 -2.57 -8.47 11.51
CA SER A 64 -3.22 -9.75 11.24
C SER A 64 -2.24 -10.88 11.58
N ALA A 65 -1.97 -11.07 12.86
CA ALA A 65 -1.36 -12.28 13.42
C ALA A 65 -2.49 -13.30 13.70
N ARG A 66 -3.21 -13.70 12.64
CA ARG A 66 -3.87 -15.01 12.61
C ARG A 66 -2.89 -16.04 12.04
N GLY A 67 -1.71 -16.10 12.65
CA GLY A 67 -0.81 -17.24 12.54
C GLY A 67 -1.23 -18.25 13.59
N GLY A 68 -1.69 -19.42 13.13
CA GLY A 68 -2.14 -20.52 13.97
C GLY A 68 -1.11 -20.84 15.04
N LYS A 69 -1.61 -21.07 16.25
CA LYS A 69 -0.98 -21.96 17.21
C LYS A 69 -1.84 -23.21 17.26
N ASP A 70 -1.50 -24.13 16.37
CA ASP A 70 -1.36 -25.56 16.67
C ASP A 70 -1.89 -25.95 18.06
N ALA A 71 -3.12 -26.47 18.07
CA ALA A 71 -3.61 -27.31 19.14
C ALA A 71 -2.87 -28.66 19.07
N ALA A 72 -1.95 -28.90 20.01
CA ALA A 72 -1.12 -30.11 20.15
C ALA A 72 -0.12 -29.87 21.32
N TRP A 73 -0.03 -30.59 22.45
CA TRP A 73 -0.54 -31.88 22.92
C TRP A 73 -0.54 -31.90 24.47
N ASP A 74 -1.38 -32.78 25.04
CA ASP A 74 -1.35 -33.36 26.40
C ASP A 74 0.06 -33.62 26.98
N GLU A 75 0.28 -33.26 28.26
CA GLU A 75 0.51 -34.16 29.42
C GLU A 75 0.85 -33.36 30.70
#